data_AF-A0A2V5NZG1-F1
#
_entry.id   AF-A0A2V5NZG1-F1
#
_cell.length_a   1.000
_cell.length_b   1.000
_cell.length_c   1.000
_cell.angle_alpha   90.00
_cell.angle_beta   90.00
_cell.angle_gamma   90.00
#
_symmetry.space_group_name_H-M   'P 1'
#
loop_
_entity.id
_entity.type
_entity.pdbx_description
1 polymer ?
#
loop_
_entity_poly.entity_id
_entity_poly.type
_entity_poly.pdbx_seq_one_letter_code
_entity_poly.pdbx_strand_id
1 'polypeptide(L)'
;MASSPEFQQTLGKPASFSGTALHTGEKVTLKLQPAPVDHGIKFKRKDLQDEPTIDAKIENLKTVERATTICEGSVRVHTVEHVLAALWAMGVDNAVVEMDANEPPIGDGSAQSYVDLIKKAGVIPQEEPRKFFDVRETVHVESKTGALLVLLPDEKFRISCTQAGPNNRFAQFLSMEVTSAVFEREIAPARTFVFYEDVQPLMEKNLIKGGSLENAIVVRGEAVLSKEPLRFADEFVRHKILDVIGDLALVGRRIRGHLVAVKPGHAAYADLARAIAREQTQRSAMSAPRAIPIGDSGLDTG
;
A
#
# COMPACT_ATOMS: atom_id res chain seq x y z
N MET A 1 -3.68 14.65 27.19
CA MET A 1 -3.86 15.94 26.48
C MET A 1 -4.41 15.59 25.10
N ALA A 2 -5.50 16.21 24.65
CA ALA A 2 -6.00 15.97 23.30
C ALA A 2 -4.93 16.46 22.31
N SER A 3 -4.37 15.57 21.50
CA SER A 3 -3.46 15.95 20.43
C SER A 3 -4.21 16.87 19.46
N SER A 4 -3.55 17.92 18.98
CA SER A 4 -4.10 18.76 17.91
C SER A 4 -4.54 17.88 16.73
N PRO A 5 -5.64 18.22 16.04
CA PRO A 5 -6.12 17.43 14.91
C PRO A 5 -5.04 17.36 13.83
N GLU A 6 -4.70 16.15 13.40
CA GLU A 6 -3.90 15.93 12.21
C GLU A 6 -4.78 16.19 10.99
N PHE A 7 -4.36 17.10 10.11
CA PHE A 7 -5.10 17.45 8.90
C PHE A 7 -4.70 16.56 7.72
N GLN A 8 -5.63 16.40 6.77
CA GLN A 8 -5.33 15.77 5.49
C GLN A 8 -4.22 16.53 4.77
N GLN A 9 -3.44 15.83 3.95
CA GLN A 9 -2.39 16.42 3.17
C GLN A 9 -2.46 15.99 1.71
N THR A 10 -1.99 16.87 0.85
CA THR A 10 -1.89 16.67 -0.59
C THR A 10 -0.51 17.12 -1.07
N LEU A 11 -0.22 16.94 -2.36
CA LEU A 11 1.05 17.40 -2.93
C LEU A 11 1.04 18.91 -3.15
N GLY A 12 2.18 19.58 -3.01
CA GLY A 12 2.29 21.02 -3.21
C GLY A 12 2.29 21.43 -4.69
N LYS A 13 2.82 20.57 -5.55
CA LYS A 13 2.86 20.76 -7.01
C LYS A 13 2.99 19.41 -7.73
N PRO A 14 2.71 19.34 -9.04
CA PRO A 14 2.93 18.12 -9.81
C PRO A 14 4.41 17.73 -9.88
N ALA A 15 4.69 16.42 -9.90
CA ALA A 15 6.02 15.89 -10.18
C ALA A 15 5.92 14.56 -10.96
N SER A 16 6.85 14.31 -11.89
CA SER A 16 6.87 13.11 -12.72
C SER A 16 8.16 12.30 -12.62
N PHE A 17 8.03 11.00 -12.88
CA PHE A 17 9.09 10.01 -12.96
C PHE A 17 8.78 9.03 -14.10
N SER A 18 9.75 8.79 -14.99
CA SER A 18 9.62 7.84 -16.08
C SER A 18 10.57 6.67 -15.89
N GLY A 19 10.14 5.47 -16.28
CA GLY A 19 10.92 4.25 -16.13
C GLY A 19 10.34 3.09 -16.90
N THR A 20 10.77 1.88 -16.53
CA THR A 20 10.23 0.62 -17.06
C THR A 20 9.38 -0.05 -16.00
N ALA A 21 8.23 -0.60 -16.37
CA ALA A 21 7.38 -1.41 -15.51
C ALA A 21 8.00 -2.79 -15.24
N LEU A 22 7.77 -3.37 -14.05
CA LEU A 22 8.40 -4.64 -13.66
C LEU A 22 7.88 -5.80 -14.50
N HIS A 23 6.56 -5.99 -14.52
CA HIS A 23 5.95 -7.18 -15.10
C HIS A 23 5.70 -7.04 -16.59
N THR A 24 5.16 -5.92 -17.07
CA THR A 24 4.89 -5.70 -18.49
C THR A 24 6.15 -5.36 -19.29
N GLY A 25 7.16 -4.75 -18.65
CA GLY A 25 8.36 -4.24 -19.32
C GLY A 25 8.12 -2.97 -20.14
N GLU A 26 6.90 -2.41 -20.11
CA GLU A 26 6.56 -1.19 -20.84
C GLU A 26 7.28 0.03 -20.29
N LYS A 27 7.53 1.02 -21.16
CA LYS A 27 7.97 2.34 -20.73
C LYS A 27 6.77 3.11 -20.24
N VAL A 28 6.90 3.69 -19.05
CA VAL A 28 5.81 4.40 -18.37
C VAL A 28 6.34 5.69 -17.76
N THR A 29 5.55 6.74 -17.87
CA THR A 29 5.67 8.00 -17.15
C THR A 29 4.56 8.09 -16.12
N LEU A 30 4.96 8.09 -14.85
CA LEU A 30 4.07 8.34 -13.72
C LEU A 30 4.19 9.81 -13.31
N LYS A 31 3.05 10.47 -13.09
CA LYS A 31 2.98 11.84 -12.60
C LYS A 31 2.05 11.92 -11.40
N LEU A 32 2.61 12.36 -10.28
CA LEU A 32 1.86 12.64 -9.05
C LEU A 32 1.32 14.07 -9.09
N GLN A 33 0.03 14.25 -8.84
CA GLN A 33 -0.62 15.56 -8.81
C GLN A 33 -1.37 15.82 -7.50
N PRO A 34 -1.44 17.08 -7.05
CA PRO A 34 -2.31 17.48 -5.95
C PRO A 34 -3.76 17.11 -6.25
N ALA A 35 -4.49 16.70 -5.22
CA ALA A 35 -5.94 16.48 -5.29
C ALA A 35 -6.69 17.20 -4.16
N PRO A 36 -7.98 17.53 -4.35
CA PRO A 36 -8.83 18.14 -3.33
C PRO A 36 -8.98 17.28 -2.07
N VAL A 37 -9.52 17.89 -1.03
CA VAL A 37 -9.94 17.22 0.21
C VAL A 37 -10.84 16.02 -0.08
N ASP A 38 -10.68 14.95 0.71
CA ASP A 38 -11.48 13.71 0.63
C ASP A 38 -11.47 13.00 -0.74
N HIS A 39 -10.56 13.41 -1.63
CA HIS A 39 -10.38 12.76 -2.93
C HIS A 39 -9.81 11.35 -2.79
N GLY A 40 -8.96 11.11 -1.78
CA GLY A 40 -8.16 9.91 -1.64
C GLY A 40 -7.07 9.80 -2.71
N ILE A 41 -6.48 8.61 -2.82
CA ILE A 41 -5.53 8.29 -3.89
C ILE A 41 -6.29 7.65 -5.05
N LYS A 42 -6.09 8.19 -6.25
CA LYS A 42 -6.70 7.63 -7.47
C LYS A 42 -5.68 7.53 -8.59
N PHE A 43 -5.74 6.43 -9.35
CA PHE A 43 -4.89 6.20 -10.51
C PHE A 43 -5.62 6.58 -11.79
N LYS A 44 -5.02 7.39 -12.65
CA LYS A 44 -5.59 7.88 -13.90
C LYS A 44 -4.79 7.38 -15.10
N ARG A 45 -5.44 6.65 -16.01
CA ARG A 45 -4.83 6.03 -17.20
C ARG A 45 -4.89 6.97 -18.41
N LYS A 46 -3.86 7.78 -18.59
CA LYS A 46 -3.76 8.83 -19.62
C LYS A 46 -3.60 8.31 -21.05
N ASP A 47 -3.23 7.04 -21.19
CA ASP A 47 -3.07 6.37 -22.48
C ASP A 47 -4.38 5.88 -23.10
N LEU A 48 -5.48 5.94 -22.36
CA LEU A 48 -6.81 5.54 -22.83
C LEU A 48 -7.66 6.76 -23.22
N GLN A 49 -8.55 6.59 -24.20
CA GLN A 49 -9.33 7.68 -24.81
C GLN A 49 -10.09 8.58 -23.80
N ASP A 50 -10.72 7.98 -22.79
CA ASP A 50 -11.52 8.71 -21.78
C ASP A 50 -10.73 9.05 -20.51
N GLU A 51 -9.43 8.77 -20.50
CA GLU A 51 -8.52 8.92 -19.37
C GLU A 51 -9.12 8.47 -18.02
N PRO A 52 -9.62 7.22 -17.94
CA PRO A 52 -10.40 6.76 -16.80
C PRO A 52 -9.56 6.75 -15.53
N THR A 53 -10.25 6.87 -14.40
CA THR A 53 -9.66 6.91 -13.07
C THR A 53 -10.16 5.72 -12.24
N ILE A 54 -9.28 5.12 -11.44
CA ILE A 54 -9.59 4.03 -10.51
C ILE A 54 -9.25 4.49 -9.09
N ASP A 55 -10.21 4.38 -8.19
CA ASP A 55 -9.98 4.61 -6.76
C ASP A 55 -9.05 3.54 -6.18
N ALA A 56 -7.98 3.94 -5.48
CA ALA A 56 -7.09 3.02 -4.77
C ALA A 56 -7.74 2.56 -3.45
N LYS A 57 -8.77 1.72 -3.58
CA LYS A 57 -9.52 1.16 -2.45
C LYS A 57 -9.63 -0.36 -2.55
N ILE A 58 -9.86 -0.99 -1.40
CA ILE A 58 -9.92 -2.45 -1.27
C ILE A 58 -11.03 -3.10 -2.10
N GLU A 59 -12.10 -2.38 -2.42
CA GLU A 59 -13.19 -2.86 -3.29
C GLU A 59 -12.73 -3.07 -4.74
N ASN A 60 -11.76 -2.25 -5.16
CA ASN A 60 -11.16 -2.29 -6.49
C ASN A 60 -10.00 -3.29 -6.59
N LEU A 61 -9.51 -3.83 -5.48
CA LEU A 61 -8.52 -4.91 -5.49
C LEU A 61 -9.11 -6.20 -6.06
N LYS A 62 -8.58 -6.68 -7.20
CA LYS A 62 -9.07 -7.91 -7.88
C LYS A 62 -8.06 -9.05 -7.94
N THR A 63 -6.78 -8.75 -8.14
CA THR A 63 -5.75 -9.79 -8.36
C THR A 63 -4.55 -9.56 -7.45
N VAL A 64 -4.06 -10.65 -6.86
CA VAL A 64 -2.90 -10.70 -5.96
C VAL A 64 -1.94 -11.82 -6.40
N GLU A 65 -1.55 -11.84 -7.68
CA GLU A 65 -0.53 -12.77 -8.17
C GLU A 65 0.84 -12.09 -8.12
N ARG A 66 1.50 -12.18 -6.94
CA ARG A 66 2.78 -11.55 -6.59
C ARG A 66 2.84 -10.02 -6.55
N ALA A 67 1.81 -9.33 -7.02
CA ALA A 67 1.68 -7.88 -6.95
C ALA A 67 0.21 -7.49 -6.70
N THR A 68 -0.02 -6.27 -6.24
CA THR A 68 -1.36 -5.75 -5.93
C THR A 68 -1.92 -5.04 -7.15
N THR A 69 -3.04 -5.55 -7.68
CA THR A 69 -3.71 -5.01 -8.87
C THR A 69 -5.10 -4.49 -8.54
N ILE A 70 -5.34 -3.20 -8.85
CA ILE A 70 -6.66 -2.57 -8.77
C ILE A 70 -7.33 -2.52 -10.15
N CYS A 71 -8.64 -2.77 -10.20
CA CYS A 71 -9.44 -2.75 -11.42
C CYS A 71 -10.82 -2.11 -11.19
N GLU A 72 -11.28 -1.38 -12.20
CA GLU A 72 -12.66 -0.86 -12.30
C GLU A 72 -13.13 -0.98 -13.75
N GLY A 73 -14.22 -1.72 -13.97
CA GLY A 73 -14.63 -2.11 -15.32
C GLY A 73 -13.54 -2.88 -16.06
N SER A 74 -13.16 -2.39 -17.24
CA SER A 74 -12.06 -2.95 -18.06
C SER A 74 -10.68 -2.37 -17.71
N VAL A 75 -10.64 -1.30 -16.93
CA VAL A 75 -9.41 -0.57 -16.60
C VAL A 75 -8.72 -1.29 -15.45
N ARG A 76 -7.39 -1.41 -15.54
CA ARG A 76 -6.54 -2.04 -14.52
C ARG A 76 -5.24 -1.28 -14.33
N VAL A 77 -4.73 -1.32 -13.11
CA VAL A 77 -3.38 -0.87 -12.75
C VAL A 77 -2.73 -1.95 -11.89
N HIS A 78 -1.61 -2.48 -12.35
CA HIS A 78 -0.80 -3.50 -11.67
C HIS A 78 0.20 -2.86 -10.72
N THR A 79 0.73 -3.62 -9.78
CA THR A 79 1.92 -3.29 -8.99
C THR A 79 1.84 -1.91 -8.30
N VAL A 80 0.70 -1.60 -7.67
CA VAL A 80 0.45 -0.29 -7.05
C VAL A 80 1.11 -0.13 -5.67
N GLU A 81 1.54 -1.22 -5.05
CA GLU A 81 1.98 -1.33 -3.66
C GLU A 81 3.12 -0.35 -3.32
N HIS A 82 4.16 -0.20 -4.13
CA HIS A 82 5.27 0.70 -3.81
C HIS A 82 4.87 2.18 -3.87
N VAL A 83 4.03 2.55 -4.85
CA VAL A 83 3.51 3.92 -5.00
C VAL A 83 2.62 4.25 -3.80
N LEU A 84 1.73 3.32 -3.44
CA LEU A 84 0.83 3.47 -2.31
C LEU A 84 1.59 3.52 -0.98
N ALA A 85 2.62 2.69 -0.80
CA ALA A 85 3.46 2.70 0.40
C ALA A 85 4.13 4.06 0.59
N ALA A 86 4.72 4.60 -0.48
CA ALA A 86 5.37 5.91 -0.45
C ALA A 86 4.38 7.03 -0.14
N LEU A 87 3.24 7.10 -0.86
CA LEU A 87 2.23 8.13 -0.62
C LEU A 87 1.67 8.06 0.81
N TRP A 88 1.33 6.85 1.28
CA TRP A 88 0.75 6.66 2.60
C TRP A 88 1.74 7.01 3.71
N ALA A 89 2.97 6.51 3.63
CA ALA A 89 3.98 6.71 4.67
C ALA A 89 4.54 8.15 4.69
N MET A 90 4.60 8.81 3.54
CA MET A 90 4.99 10.23 3.44
C MET A 90 3.86 11.21 3.76
N GLY A 91 2.71 10.70 4.22
CA GLY A 91 1.61 11.52 4.73
C GLY A 91 0.65 12.04 3.66
N VAL A 92 0.76 11.64 2.39
CA VAL A 92 -0.18 12.07 1.35
C VAL A 92 -1.50 11.33 1.50
N ASP A 93 -2.58 12.08 1.72
CA ASP A 93 -3.95 11.55 1.83
C ASP A 93 -4.68 11.63 0.49
N ASN A 94 -4.44 12.72 -0.26
CA ASN A 94 -5.13 13.03 -1.50
C ASN A 94 -4.13 13.24 -2.65
N ALA A 95 -4.24 12.44 -3.72
CA ALA A 95 -3.45 12.62 -4.93
C ALA A 95 -4.10 11.97 -6.16
N VAL A 96 -3.79 12.52 -7.34
CA VAL A 96 -4.00 11.82 -8.62
C VAL A 96 -2.66 11.27 -9.09
N VAL A 97 -2.60 9.96 -9.34
CA VAL A 97 -1.47 9.26 -9.93
C VAL A 97 -1.75 9.05 -11.41
N GLU A 98 -1.27 9.95 -12.27
CA GLU A 98 -1.40 9.82 -13.72
C GLU A 98 -0.35 8.86 -14.27
N MET A 99 -0.74 7.98 -15.19
CA MET A 99 0.15 7.03 -15.86
C MET A 99 -0.26 6.86 -17.32
N ASP A 100 0.71 6.68 -18.20
CA ASP A 100 0.54 6.38 -19.64
C ASP A 100 0.74 4.88 -19.96
N ALA A 101 0.65 4.02 -18.94
CA ALA A 101 0.65 2.56 -19.05
C ALA A 101 -0.14 1.94 -17.89
N ASN A 102 -0.31 0.61 -17.90
CA ASN A 102 -1.10 -0.12 -16.89
C ASN A 102 -0.29 -0.61 -15.67
N GLU A 103 0.98 -0.25 -15.54
CA GLU A 103 1.86 -0.64 -14.43
C GLU A 103 2.86 0.49 -14.12
N PRO A 104 3.05 0.88 -12.84
CA PRO A 104 4.00 1.93 -12.46
C PRO A 104 5.45 1.56 -12.81
N PRO A 105 6.34 2.56 -13.00
CA PRO A 105 7.76 2.30 -13.23
C PRO A 105 8.39 1.65 -11.99
N ILE A 106 9.08 0.52 -12.14
CA ILE A 106 9.68 -0.19 -10.99
C ILE A 106 10.82 0.59 -10.32
N GLY A 107 11.42 1.54 -11.03
CA GLY A 107 12.61 2.26 -10.56
C GLY A 107 13.76 1.29 -10.29
N ASP A 108 14.29 1.32 -9.07
CA ASP A 108 15.34 0.42 -8.60
C ASP A 108 14.80 -0.80 -7.84
N GLY A 109 13.49 -1.04 -7.89
CA GLY A 109 12.83 -2.11 -7.14
C GLY A 109 12.34 -1.71 -5.76
N SER A 110 12.63 -0.50 -5.30
CA SER A 110 12.23 0.01 -3.99
C SER A 110 11.16 1.11 -4.12
N ALA A 111 10.81 1.77 -3.01
CA ALA A 111 9.93 2.94 -3.02
C ALA A 111 10.70 4.27 -3.06
N GLN A 112 12.05 4.25 -3.07
CA GLN A 112 12.88 5.46 -2.95
C GLN A 112 12.57 6.50 -4.02
N SER A 113 12.45 6.08 -5.29
CA SER A 113 12.12 6.99 -6.40
C SER A 113 10.80 7.73 -6.19
N TYR A 114 9.82 7.09 -5.55
CA TYR A 114 8.54 7.70 -5.22
C TYR A 114 8.64 8.66 -4.04
N VAL A 115 9.43 8.31 -3.01
CA VAL A 115 9.73 9.22 -1.90
C VAL A 115 10.42 10.48 -2.38
N ASP A 116 11.44 10.35 -3.23
CA ASP A 116 12.16 11.48 -3.83
C ASP A 116 11.22 12.37 -4.64
N LEU A 117 10.29 11.74 -5.38
CA LEU A 117 9.28 12.44 -6.16
C LEU A 117 8.31 13.23 -5.28
N ILE A 118 7.84 12.63 -4.19
CA ILE A 118 6.95 13.29 -3.20
C ILE A 118 7.69 14.44 -2.52
N LYS A 119 8.95 14.26 -2.13
CA LYS A 119 9.77 15.34 -1.55
C LYS A 119 9.96 16.51 -2.52
N LYS A 120 10.20 16.22 -3.79
CA LYS A 120 10.31 17.23 -4.85
C LYS A 120 9.00 18.00 -5.05
N ALA A 121 7.86 17.31 -4.98
CA ALA A 121 6.53 17.91 -5.04
C ALA A 121 6.18 18.73 -3.79
N GLY A 122 6.72 18.35 -2.63
CA GLY A 122 6.33 18.87 -1.32
C GLY A 122 4.96 18.35 -0.89
N VAL A 123 4.72 18.33 0.41
CA VAL A 123 3.45 17.92 1.01
C VAL A 123 2.87 19.12 1.75
N ILE A 124 1.61 19.45 1.48
CA ILE A 124 0.91 20.61 2.07
C ILE A 124 -0.35 20.14 2.80
N PRO A 125 -0.69 20.76 3.95
CA PRO A 125 -1.93 20.46 4.66
C PRO A 125 -3.16 20.98 3.90
N GLN A 126 -4.31 20.38 4.18
CA GLN A 126 -5.64 20.79 3.73
C GLN A 126 -6.53 21.04 4.95
N GLU A 127 -7.74 21.56 4.73
CA GLU A 127 -8.58 22.10 5.82
C GLU A 127 -9.33 21.01 6.63
N GLU A 128 -9.43 19.79 6.11
CA GLU A 128 -10.17 18.71 6.79
C GLU A 128 -9.28 17.82 7.66
N PRO A 129 -9.79 17.34 8.81
CA PRO A 129 -9.10 16.35 9.62
C PRO A 129 -8.85 15.04 8.86
N ARG A 130 -7.69 14.44 9.14
CA ARG A 130 -7.31 13.12 8.66
C ARG A 130 -8.15 12.05 9.33
N LYS A 131 -8.52 11.03 8.55
CA LYS A 131 -9.32 9.90 9.00
C LYS A 131 -8.40 8.76 9.45
N PHE A 132 -8.57 8.35 10.71
CA PHE A 132 -7.88 7.22 11.31
C PHE A 132 -8.80 6.01 11.48
N PHE A 133 -8.21 4.83 11.47
CA PHE A 133 -8.76 3.59 11.94
C PHE A 133 -8.02 3.18 13.21
N ASP A 134 -8.71 3.32 14.34
CA ASP A 134 -8.21 2.92 15.64
C ASP A 134 -8.55 1.47 15.89
N VAL A 135 -7.54 0.62 16.00
CA VAL A 135 -7.73 -0.79 16.32
C VAL A 135 -8.18 -0.86 17.78
N ARG A 136 -9.42 -1.29 18.02
CA ARG A 136 -9.96 -1.46 19.39
C ARG A 136 -10.02 -2.93 19.80
N GLU A 137 -10.13 -3.81 18.81
CA GLU A 137 -10.17 -5.25 18.98
C GLU A 137 -9.16 -5.88 18.03
N THR A 138 -8.64 -7.04 18.42
CA THR A 138 -7.65 -7.75 17.61
C THR A 138 -8.27 -8.23 16.30
N VAL A 139 -7.65 -7.90 15.17
CA VAL A 139 -7.99 -8.46 13.85
C VAL A 139 -6.96 -9.52 13.51
N HIS A 140 -7.42 -10.73 13.16
CA HIS A 140 -6.56 -11.87 12.88
C HIS A 140 -6.88 -12.46 11.50
N VAL A 141 -5.82 -12.74 10.74
CA VAL A 141 -5.87 -13.44 9.46
C VAL A 141 -4.79 -14.51 9.44
N GLU A 142 -5.20 -15.73 9.09
CA GLU A 142 -4.29 -16.85 8.84
C GLU A 142 -4.55 -17.40 7.44
N SER A 143 -3.51 -17.46 6.61
CA SER A 143 -3.60 -18.02 5.28
C SER A 143 -3.42 -19.54 5.31
N LYS A 144 -3.97 -20.22 4.29
CA LYS A 144 -3.74 -21.66 4.09
C LYS A 144 -2.27 -22.01 3.84
N THR A 145 -1.43 -21.03 3.49
CA THR A 145 0.01 -21.19 3.26
C THR A 145 0.86 -20.95 4.51
N GLY A 146 0.22 -20.70 5.67
CA GLY A 146 0.88 -20.48 6.95
C GLY A 146 1.36 -19.04 7.19
N ALA A 147 0.84 -18.07 6.42
CA ALA A 147 1.04 -16.66 6.74
C ALA A 147 0.09 -16.27 7.87
N LEU A 148 0.61 -15.56 8.88
CA LEU A 148 -0.14 -15.13 10.06
C LEU A 148 -0.03 -13.62 10.22
N LEU A 149 -1.17 -12.93 10.25
CA LEU A 149 -1.24 -11.49 10.48
C LEU A 149 -2.19 -11.20 11.64
N VAL A 150 -1.70 -10.43 12.61
CA VAL A 150 -2.46 -10.02 13.79
C VAL A 150 -2.30 -8.51 13.94
N LEU A 151 -3.41 -7.78 13.89
CA LEU A 151 -3.44 -6.34 14.13
C LEU A 151 -4.01 -6.08 15.52
N LEU A 152 -3.18 -5.53 16.41
CA LEU A 152 -3.45 -5.31 17.83
C LEU A 152 -3.75 -3.82 18.11
N PRO A 153 -4.53 -3.51 19.15
CA PRO A 153 -4.71 -2.13 19.61
C PRO A 153 -3.40 -1.43 19.96
N ASP A 154 -3.22 -0.22 19.44
CA ASP A 154 -2.06 0.62 19.67
C ASP A 154 -2.38 2.08 19.33
N GLU A 155 -1.79 3.03 20.04
CA GLU A 155 -1.95 4.46 19.74
C GLU A 155 -1.10 4.92 18.55
N LYS A 156 -0.12 4.11 18.15
CA LYS A 156 0.82 4.36 17.04
C LYS A 156 0.63 3.33 15.94
N PHE A 157 1.20 3.58 14.77
CA PHE A 157 1.33 2.54 13.76
C PHE A 157 2.66 1.80 13.94
N ARG A 158 2.61 0.56 14.42
CA ARG A 158 3.78 -0.31 14.61
C ARG A 158 3.67 -1.54 13.73
N ILE A 159 4.80 -2.03 13.23
CA ILE A 159 4.88 -3.28 12.48
C ILE A 159 6.01 -4.12 13.05
N SER A 160 5.71 -5.37 13.42
CA SER A 160 6.67 -6.44 13.65
C SER A 160 6.50 -7.49 12.56
N CYS A 161 7.51 -7.66 11.71
CA CYS A 161 7.46 -8.57 10.58
C CYS A 161 8.54 -9.64 10.70
N THR A 162 8.16 -10.89 10.47
CA THR A 162 9.06 -12.01 10.25
C THR A 162 8.92 -12.47 8.81
N GLN A 163 9.89 -12.13 7.96
CA GLN A 163 10.00 -12.69 6.62
C GLN A 163 10.77 -14.01 6.70
N ALA A 164 10.30 -15.04 5.99
CA ALA A 164 11.06 -16.27 5.80
C ALA A 164 10.74 -16.88 4.44
N GLY A 165 11.79 -17.23 3.70
CA GLY A 165 11.69 -17.89 2.41
C GLY A 165 11.38 -19.39 2.52
N PRO A 166 11.39 -20.10 1.38
CA PRO A 166 11.23 -21.56 1.34
C PRO A 166 12.19 -22.26 2.32
N ASN A 167 11.68 -23.27 3.03
CA ASN A 167 12.41 -24.00 4.08
C ASN A 167 12.97 -23.11 5.20
N ASN A 168 12.33 -21.97 5.48
CA ASN A 168 12.74 -20.97 6.48
C ASN A 168 14.11 -20.31 6.21
N ARG A 169 14.60 -20.36 4.97
CA ARG A 169 15.83 -19.66 4.59
C ARG A 169 15.61 -18.15 4.55
N PHE A 170 16.68 -17.38 4.77
CA PHE A 170 16.62 -15.91 4.81
C PHE A 170 15.56 -15.40 5.80
N ALA A 171 15.40 -16.11 6.92
CA ALA A 171 14.55 -15.66 7.99
C ALA A 171 15.09 -14.35 8.57
N GLN A 172 14.27 -13.31 8.55
CA GLN A 172 14.62 -11.98 9.01
C GLN A 172 13.45 -11.43 9.83
N PHE A 173 13.78 -10.72 10.90
CA PHE A 173 12.81 -10.09 11.79
C PHE A 173 13.13 -8.62 11.93
N LEU A 174 12.10 -7.78 11.86
CA LEU A 174 12.21 -6.36 12.14
C LEU A 174 10.94 -5.87 12.84
N SER A 175 11.11 -5.02 13.86
CA SER A 175 10.02 -4.39 14.58
C SER A 175 10.27 -2.88 14.69
N MET A 176 9.30 -2.07 14.28
CA MET A 176 9.43 -0.62 14.31
C MET A 176 8.09 0.11 14.37
N GLU A 177 8.14 1.34 14.88
CA GLU A 177 7.11 2.34 14.63
C GLU A 177 7.33 2.96 13.25
N VAL A 178 6.26 3.04 12.45
CA VAL A 178 6.31 3.59 11.11
C VAL A 178 5.90 5.06 11.17
N THR A 179 6.88 5.93 10.93
CA THR A 179 6.70 7.37 10.71
C THR A 179 7.28 7.75 9.36
N SER A 180 6.96 8.92 8.80
CA SER A 180 7.50 9.35 7.51
C SER A 180 9.03 9.36 7.49
N ALA A 181 9.66 9.86 8.57
CA ALA A 181 11.12 9.91 8.69
C ALA A 181 11.76 8.51 8.83
N VAL A 182 11.10 7.57 9.52
CA VAL A 182 11.56 6.18 9.61
C VAL A 182 11.38 5.49 8.26
N PHE A 183 10.22 5.64 7.63
CA PHE A 183 9.95 5.02 6.32
C PHE A 183 10.97 5.47 5.27
N GLU A 184 11.19 6.77 5.13
CA GLU A 184 12.14 7.33 4.17
C GLU A 184 13.55 6.73 4.34
N ARG A 185 14.04 6.63 5.58
CA ARG A 185 15.41 6.20 5.85
C ARG A 185 15.57 4.68 5.87
N GLU A 186 14.61 3.97 6.45
CA GLU A 186 14.76 2.58 6.86
C GLU A 186 14.01 1.59 5.98
N ILE A 187 12.98 2.02 5.25
CA ILE A 187 12.08 1.12 4.50
C ILE A 187 12.06 1.44 3.01
N ALA A 188 11.91 2.71 2.64
CA ALA A 188 11.82 3.15 1.25
C ALA A 188 12.95 2.64 0.34
N PRO A 189 14.22 2.51 0.79
CA PRO A 189 15.30 1.99 -0.05
C PRO A 189 15.30 0.47 -0.21
N ALA A 190 14.47 -0.30 0.51
CA ALA A 190 14.51 -1.75 0.45
C ALA A 190 13.93 -2.30 -0.87
N ARG A 191 14.76 -2.98 -1.66
CA ARG A 191 14.41 -3.44 -3.00
C ARG A 191 13.62 -4.74 -2.99
N THR A 192 12.80 -4.91 -4.03
CA THR A 192 12.10 -6.15 -4.31
C THR A 192 13.07 -7.29 -4.59
N PHE A 193 12.59 -8.50 -4.34
CA PHE A 193 13.39 -9.70 -4.48
C PHE A 193 12.57 -10.89 -4.96
N VAL A 194 13.26 -11.83 -5.57
CA VAL A 194 12.66 -13.06 -6.11
C VAL A 194 13.60 -14.24 -5.87
N PHE A 195 13.04 -15.41 -5.59
CA PHE A 195 13.82 -16.65 -5.58
C PHE A 195 14.07 -17.09 -7.03
N TYR A 196 15.29 -17.53 -7.33
CA TYR A 196 15.70 -17.91 -8.68
C TYR A 196 14.79 -18.99 -9.28
N GLU A 197 14.34 -19.93 -8.45
CA GLU A 197 13.44 -21.02 -8.82
C GLU A 197 12.06 -20.51 -9.29
N ASP A 198 11.68 -19.29 -8.89
CA ASP A 198 10.43 -18.65 -9.30
C ASP A 198 10.56 -17.86 -10.61
N VAL A 199 11.77 -17.56 -11.07
CA VAL A 199 12.00 -16.69 -12.24
C VAL A 199 11.41 -17.30 -13.51
N GLN A 200 11.74 -18.55 -13.81
CA GLN A 200 11.23 -19.23 -15.01
C GLN A 200 9.68 -19.32 -15.02
N PRO A 201 9.01 -19.81 -13.95
CA PRO A 201 7.54 -19.80 -13.88
C PRO A 201 6.91 -18.42 -14.09
N LEU A 202 7.54 -17.35 -13.60
CA LEU A 202 7.05 -15.98 -13.81
C LEU A 202 7.18 -15.55 -15.26
N MET A 203 8.31 -15.83 -15.91
CA MET A 203 8.51 -15.53 -17.33
C MET A 203 7.53 -16.28 -18.23
N GLU A 204 7.27 -17.55 -17.94
CA GLU A 204 6.28 -18.38 -18.65
C GLU A 204 4.86 -17.79 -18.57
N LYS A 205 4.55 -17.10 -17.47
CA LYS A 205 3.30 -16.35 -17.28
C LYS A 205 3.31 -14.94 -17.86
N ASN A 206 4.32 -14.58 -18.66
CA ASN A 206 4.51 -13.24 -19.21
C ASN A 206 4.70 -12.14 -18.15
N LEU A 207 5.18 -12.50 -16.96
CA LEU A 207 5.55 -11.56 -15.90
C LEU A 207 7.05 -11.26 -15.97
N ILE A 208 7.45 -10.27 -15.16
CA ILE A 208 8.84 -9.82 -14.93
C ILE A 208 9.63 -9.45 -16.20
N LYS A 209 8.94 -9.01 -17.28
CA LYS A 209 9.59 -8.64 -18.55
C LYS A 209 10.54 -7.45 -18.44
N GLY A 210 10.32 -6.57 -17.46
CA GLY A 210 11.21 -5.47 -17.12
C GLY A 210 12.16 -5.77 -15.95
N GLY A 211 12.14 -6.99 -15.41
CA GLY A 211 12.97 -7.40 -14.29
C GLY A 211 14.45 -7.52 -14.68
N SER A 212 15.34 -7.01 -13.84
CA SER A 212 16.79 -7.08 -14.01
C SER A 212 17.50 -7.01 -12.66
N LEU A 213 18.80 -7.29 -12.62
CA LEU A 213 19.60 -7.09 -11.40
C LEU A 213 19.76 -5.62 -10.99
N GLU A 214 19.34 -4.68 -11.85
CA GLU A 214 19.31 -3.25 -11.52
C GLU A 214 18.09 -2.88 -10.66
N ASN A 215 17.01 -3.67 -10.74
CA ASN A 215 15.73 -3.35 -10.11
C ASN A 215 15.14 -4.48 -9.26
N ALA A 216 15.85 -5.59 -9.09
CA ALA A 216 15.45 -6.68 -8.22
C ALA A 216 16.68 -7.42 -7.68
N ILE A 217 16.53 -7.95 -6.47
CA ILE A 217 17.48 -8.89 -5.87
C ILE A 217 17.05 -10.32 -6.22
N VAL A 218 17.94 -11.14 -6.75
CA VAL A 218 17.67 -12.55 -7.05
C VAL A 218 18.37 -13.42 -6.03
N VAL A 219 17.62 -14.29 -5.37
CA VAL A 219 18.13 -15.20 -4.33
C VAL A 219 18.22 -16.61 -4.90
N ARG A 220 19.40 -17.23 -4.88
CA ARG A 220 19.61 -18.62 -5.33
C ARG A 220 20.43 -19.39 -4.33
N GLY A 221 19.84 -20.39 -3.67
CA GLY A 221 20.54 -21.07 -2.59
C GLY A 221 20.90 -20.08 -1.47
N GLU A 222 22.18 -19.99 -1.11
CA GLU A 222 22.70 -19.00 -0.14
C GLU A 222 23.21 -17.72 -0.83
N ALA A 223 23.27 -17.71 -2.16
CA ALA A 223 23.77 -16.59 -2.91
C ALA A 223 22.69 -15.52 -3.09
N VAL A 224 23.11 -14.27 -2.92
CA VAL A 224 22.34 -13.08 -3.25
C VAL A 224 22.96 -12.46 -4.50
N LEU A 225 22.17 -12.38 -5.57
CA LEU A 225 22.57 -11.85 -6.86
C LEU A 225 21.88 -10.50 -7.06
N SER A 226 22.66 -9.43 -7.12
CA SER A 226 22.18 -8.06 -7.34
C SER A 226 23.32 -7.23 -7.94
N LYS A 227 23.00 -6.14 -8.65
CA LYS A 227 24.03 -5.25 -9.24
C LYS A 227 24.92 -4.61 -8.17
N GLU A 228 24.33 -4.27 -7.03
CA GLU A 228 24.99 -3.69 -5.86
C GLU A 228 24.72 -4.57 -4.64
N PRO A 229 25.56 -4.52 -3.59
CA PRO A 229 25.31 -5.21 -2.33
C PRO A 229 23.93 -4.89 -1.74
N LEU A 230 23.50 -5.71 -0.77
CA LEU A 230 22.30 -5.39 0.00
C LEU A 230 22.45 -4.01 0.67
N ARG A 231 21.40 -3.20 0.60
CA ARG A 231 21.32 -1.88 1.24
C ARG A 231 21.18 -2.01 2.74
N PHE A 232 20.59 -3.11 3.18
CA PHE A 232 20.43 -3.49 4.58
C PHE A 232 20.70 -4.99 4.75
N ALA A 233 21.28 -5.40 5.88
CA ALA A 233 21.44 -6.83 6.18
C ALA A 233 20.09 -7.58 6.23
N ASP A 234 19.03 -6.85 6.57
CA ASP A 234 17.63 -7.27 6.71
C ASP A 234 16.74 -6.69 5.58
N GLU A 235 17.28 -6.49 4.37
CA GLU A 235 16.56 -5.84 3.24
C GLU A 235 15.27 -6.59 2.83
N PHE A 236 15.21 -7.92 2.94
CA PHE A 236 14.03 -8.70 2.53
C PHE A 236 12.83 -8.46 3.45
N VAL A 237 13.03 -8.42 4.77
CA VAL A 237 11.94 -8.10 5.71
C VAL A 237 11.52 -6.63 5.62
N ARG A 238 12.46 -5.71 5.37
CA ARG A 238 12.13 -4.29 5.13
C ARG A 238 11.27 -4.12 3.88
N HIS A 239 11.58 -4.84 2.81
CA HIS A 239 10.74 -4.84 1.61
C HIS A 239 9.35 -5.42 1.88
N LYS A 240 9.25 -6.49 2.68
CA LYS A 240 7.92 -7.00 3.08
C LYS A 240 7.12 -6.02 3.93
N ILE A 241 7.79 -5.21 4.76
CA ILE A 241 7.18 -4.10 5.49
C ILE A 241 6.71 -3.00 4.51
N LEU A 242 7.51 -2.68 3.48
CA LEU A 242 7.11 -1.77 2.41
C LEU A 242 5.82 -2.27 1.73
N ASP A 243 5.80 -3.53 1.29
CA ASP A 243 4.64 -4.15 0.63
C ASP A 243 3.37 -4.03 1.47
N VAL A 244 3.43 -4.39 2.76
CA VAL A 244 2.23 -4.38 3.61
C VAL A 244 1.71 -2.97 3.88
N ILE A 245 2.60 -1.97 3.96
CA ILE A 245 2.17 -0.57 4.08
C ILE A 245 1.40 -0.16 2.82
N GLY A 246 1.90 -0.54 1.64
CA GLY A 246 1.25 -0.29 0.37
C GLY A 246 -0.13 -0.93 0.25
N ASP A 247 -0.24 -2.19 0.64
CA ASP A 247 -1.51 -2.92 0.57
C ASP A 247 -2.52 -2.42 1.61
N LEU A 248 -2.08 -2.10 2.83
CA LEU A 248 -2.94 -1.50 3.84
C LEU A 248 -3.38 -0.08 3.50
N ALA A 249 -2.66 0.63 2.61
CA ALA A 249 -3.11 1.93 2.14
C ALA A 249 -4.45 1.86 1.38
N LEU A 250 -4.79 0.70 0.79
CA LEU A 250 -6.09 0.45 0.13
C LEU A 250 -7.28 0.48 1.10
N VAL A 251 -7.04 0.46 2.41
CA VAL A 251 -8.08 0.69 3.42
C VAL A 251 -8.62 2.14 3.33
N GLY A 252 -7.85 3.08 2.79
CA GLY A 252 -8.27 4.47 2.61
C GLY A 252 -8.29 5.31 3.89
N ARG A 253 -7.64 4.83 4.97
CA ARG A 253 -7.46 5.54 6.24
C ARG A 253 -6.06 5.30 6.79
N ARG A 254 -5.57 6.19 7.67
CA ARG A 254 -4.41 5.86 8.51
C ARG A 254 -4.80 4.85 9.56
N ILE A 255 -3.85 4.02 10.01
CA ILE A 255 -4.09 2.96 10.98
C ILE A 255 -3.32 3.31 12.25
N ARG A 256 -3.98 3.22 13.41
CA ARG A 256 -3.33 3.18 14.72
C ARG A 256 -3.54 1.79 15.31
N GLY A 257 -2.44 1.07 15.44
CA GLY A 257 -2.42 -0.36 15.72
C GLY A 257 -1.03 -0.95 15.54
N HIS A 258 -0.79 -2.09 16.17
CA HIS A 258 0.43 -2.87 16.03
C HIS A 258 0.16 -4.11 15.17
N LEU A 259 0.68 -4.11 13.95
CA LEU A 259 0.66 -5.27 13.08
C LEU A 259 1.80 -6.23 13.41
N VAL A 260 1.49 -7.47 13.73
CA VAL A 260 2.42 -8.60 13.78
C VAL A 260 2.19 -9.46 12.54
N ALA A 261 3.19 -9.62 11.69
CA ALA A 261 3.11 -10.34 10.42
C ALA A 261 4.19 -11.42 10.34
N VAL A 262 3.83 -12.67 10.05
CA VAL A 262 4.75 -13.80 9.92
C VAL A 262 4.55 -14.47 8.57
N LYS A 263 5.64 -14.65 7.82
CA LYS A 263 5.68 -15.14 6.43
C LYS A 263 4.66 -14.43 5.51
N PRO A 264 4.57 -13.09 5.57
CA PRO A 264 3.44 -12.43 4.97
C PRO A 264 3.60 -12.23 3.45
N GLY A 265 2.49 -11.96 2.76
CA GLY A 265 2.46 -11.70 1.32
C GLY A 265 1.11 -11.12 0.89
N HIS A 266 1.03 -10.63 -0.35
CA HIS A 266 -0.09 -9.82 -0.87
C HIS A 266 -1.48 -10.41 -0.63
N ALA A 267 -1.66 -11.72 -0.77
CA ALA A 267 -2.96 -12.34 -0.48
C ALA A 267 -3.38 -12.16 0.99
N ALA A 268 -2.46 -12.37 1.93
CA ALA A 268 -2.74 -12.20 3.36
C ALA A 268 -2.87 -10.71 3.75
N TYR A 269 -2.11 -9.83 3.10
CA TYR A 269 -2.27 -8.37 3.25
C TYR A 269 -3.65 -7.90 2.80
N ALA A 270 -4.10 -8.38 1.64
CA ALA A 270 -5.42 -8.11 1.10
C ALA A 270 -6.53 -8.62 2.03
N ASP A 271 -6.40 -9.84 2.56
CA ASP A 271 -7.36 -10.41 3.51
C ASP A 271 -7.44 -9.56 4.79
N LEU A 272 -6.31 -9.10 5.32
CA LEU A 272 -6.28 -8.18 6.46
C LEU A 272 -6.92 -6.83 6.13
N ALA A 273 -6.59 -6.22 4.98
CA ALA A 273 -7.20 -4.98 4.54
C ALA A 273 -8.72 -5.09 4.38
N ARG A 274 -9.21 -6.23 3.84
CA ARG A 274 -10.66 -6.53 3.77
C ARG A 274 -11.28 -6.68 5.14
N ALA A 275 -10.61 -7.34 6.08
CA ALA A 275 -11.10 -7.47 7.45
C ALA A 275 -11.25 -6.10 8.14
N ILE A 276 -10.24 -5.24 8.01
CA ILE A 276 -10.27 -3.86 8.53
C ILE A 276 -11.42 -3.06 7.90
N ALA A 277 -11.58 -3.12 6.58
CA ALA A 277 -12.65 -2.38 5.89
C ALA A 277 -14.06 -2.84 6.29
N ARG A 278 -14.25 -4.14 6.54
CA ARG A 278 -15.50 -4.68 7.08
C ARG A 278 -15.80 -4.12 8.46
N GLU A 279 -14.80 -4.10 9.35
CA GLU A 279 -14.93 -3.56 10.69
C GLU A 279 -15.26 -2.06 10.69
N GLN A 280 -14.63 -1.29 9.79
CA GLN A 280 -14.96 0.13 9.60
C GLN A 280 -16.42 0.34 9.18
N THR A 281 -16.91 -0.48 8.25
CA THR A 281 -18.29 -0.42 7.77
C THR A 281 -19.27 -0.73 8.90
N GLN A 282 -19.00 -1.78 9.67
CA GLN A 282 -19.83 -2.16 10.83
C GLN A 282 -19.89 -1.05 11.88
N ARG A 283 -18.73 -0.47 12.23
CA ARG A 283 -18.66 0.64 13.20
C ARG A 283 -19.41 1.88 12.72
N SER A 284 -19.27 2.22 11.45
CA SER A 284 -19.96 3.36 10.85
C SER A 284 -21.49 3.16 10.91
N ALA A 285 -21.97 1.95 10.60
CA ALA A 285 -23.39 1.61 10.70
C ALA A 285 -23.94 1.67 12.14
N MET A 286 -23.15 1.25 13.14
CA MET A 286 -23.53 1.35 14.56
C MET A 286 -23.54 2.79 15.10
N SER A 287 -22.72 3.67 14.52
CA SER A 287 -22.66 5.09 14.90
C SER A 287 -23.67 5.98 14.19
N ALA A 288 -24.36 5.47 13.16
CA ALA A 288 -25.39 6.23 12.45
C ALA A 288 -26.61 6.46 13.37
N PRO A 289 -27.13 7.69 13.50
CA PRO A 289 -28.29 7.95 14.33
C PRO A 289 -29.47 7.11 13.84
N ARG A 290 -29.98 6.24 14.73
CA ARG A 290 -31.21 5.48 14.46
C ARG A 290 -32.33 6.51 14.41
N ALA A 291 -32.92 6.74 13.23
CA ALA A 291 -34.10 7.59 13.12
C ALA A 291 -35.20 6.99 13.99
N ILE A 292 -35.49 7.62 15.13
CA ILE A 292 -36.64 7.29 15.96
C ILE A 292 -37.84 7.81 15.19
N PRO A 293 -38.77 6.95 14.74
CA PRO A 293 -40.01 7.43 14.14
C PRO A 293 -40.72 8.27 15.21
N ILE A 294 -40.88 9.56 14.93
CA ILE A 294 -41.75 10.41 15.74
C ILE A 294 -43.16 9.94 15.40
N GLY A 295 -43.76 9.15 16.29
CA GLY A 295 -45.16 8.78 16.15
C GLY A 295 -46.00 10.05 16.15
N ASP A 296 -46.86 10.22 15.15
CA ASP A 296 -47.87 11.28 15.16
C ASP A 296 -48.65 11.17 16.46
N SER A 297 -48.48 12.15 17.34
CA SER A 297 -49.36 12.35 18.47
C SER A 297 -50.72 12.72 17.91
N GLY A 298 -51.56 11.71 17.68
CA GLY A 298 -52.97 11.87 17.43
C GLY A 298 -53.55 12.76 18.53
N LEU A 299 -54.04 13.92 18.09
CA LEU A 299 -54.76 14.87 18.91
C LEU A 299 -55.98 14.19 19.51
N ASP A 300 -55.96 14.05 20.84
CA ASP A 300 -57.15 13.72 21.61
C ASP A 300 -57.95 15.03 21.77
N THR A 301 -59.04 15.14 21.02
CA THR A 301 -60.10 16.12 21.26
C THR A 301 -61.42 15.39 21.28
N GLY A 302 -61.93 15.13 22.48
CA GLY A 302 -63.25 14.55 22.75
C GLY A 302 -63.54 14.55 24.24
#